data_AF-A0A848W297-F1
#
_entry.id   AF-A0A848W297-F1
#
_cell.length_a   1.000
_cell.length_b   1.000
_cell.length_c   1.000
_cell.angle_alpha   90.00
_cell.angle_beta   90.00
_cell.angle_gamma   90.00
#
_symmetry.space_group_name_H-M   'P 1'
#
loop_
_entity.id
_entity.type
_entity.pdbx_description
1 polymer ?
#
loop_
_entity_poly.entity_id
_entity_poly.type
_entity_poly.pdbx_seq_one_letter_code
_entity_poly.pdbx_strand_id
1 'polypeptide(L)'
;TWARDDLMPEPRAMNIALFLEDVTEFNGALMFIPRSHKSGVIEAGHDTLTTSYPLWTLDRETVTRLADEGGMVAPKGKAGSVLLFHSNLVHASPGNISPWDRTIVYLSLCHVDNHIRQFKRDEWIAHRDFTPIEPLADDCLLELARENTAAAE
;
A
#
# COMPACT_ATOMS: atom_id res chain seq x y z
N THR A 1 -2.38 10.85 0.35
CA THR A 1 -2.46 10.67 -1.11
C THR A 1 -3.89 10.76 -1.62
N TRP A 2 -4.74 9.73 -1.46
CA TRP A 2 -6.09 9.68 -2.09
C TRP A 2 -6.93 10.97 -1.94
N ALA A 3 -6.99 11.53 -0.72
CA ALA A 3 -7.79 12.73 -0.45
C ALA A 3 -7.14 14.03 -0.96
N ARG A 4 -5.80 14.12 -0.86
CA ARG A 4 -5.04 15.37 -1.05
C ARG A 4 -4.53 15.55 -2.47
N ASP A 5 -3.98 14.49 -3.04
CA ASP A 5 -3.35 14.51 -4.36
C ASP A 5 -4.35 14.18 -5.46
N ASP A 6 -5.31 13.31 -5.16
CA ASP A 6 -6.16 12.71 -6.18
C ASP A 6 -7.64 13.16 -6.11
N LEU A 7 -8.02 13.89 -5.05
CA LEU A 7 -9.41 14.33 -4.79
C LEU A 7 -10.44 13.19 -4.92
N MET A 8 -10.07 11.98 -4.48
CA MET A 8 -11.03 10.90 -4.38
C MET A 8 -12.13 11.26 -3.36
N PRO A 9 -13.42 10.99 -3.61
CA PRO A 9 -14.52 11.56 -2.81
C PRO A 9 -14.60 11.02 -1.39
N GLU A 10 -14.52 9.69 -1.25
CA GLU A 10 -14.60 8.97 0.01
C GLU A 10 -13.40 8.03 0.16
N PRO A 11 -13.05 7.57 1.37
CA PRO A 11 -11.95 6.62 1.58
C PRO A 11 -12.27 5.20 1.09
N ARG A 12 -13.09 5.03 0.03
CA ARG A 12 -13.42 3.74 -0.59
C ARG A 12 -12.29 3.26 -1.50
N ALA A 13 -11.11 3.21 -0.91
CA ALA A 13 -9.91 2.64 -1.47
C ALA A 13 -9.28 1.64 -0.48
N MET A 14 -8.73 0.56 -1.03
CA MET A 14 -8.11 -0.53 -0.30
C MET A 14 -6.73 -0.80 -0.88
N ASN A 15 -5.77 -1.06 0.00
CA ASN A 15 -4.47 -1.54 -0.38
C ASN A 15 -4.39 -3.05 -0.18
N ILE A 16 -3.83 -3.74 -1.17
CA ILE A 16 -3.53 -5.16 -1.14
C ILE A 16 -2.02 -5.28 -1.33
N ALA A 17 -1.34 -5.86 -0.35
CA ALA A 17 0.09 -6.14 -0.38
C ALA A 17 0.29 -7.65 -0.57
N LEU A 18 0.87 -8.04 -1.70
CA LEU A 18 1.32 -9.41 -1.97
C LEU A 18 2.81 -9.51 -1.65
N PHE A 19 3.16 -10.42 -0.75
CA PHE A 19 4.56 -10.66 -0.39
C PHE A 19 5.19 -11.57 -1.44
N LEU A 20 6.22 -11.09 -2.16
CA LEU A 20 7.01 -11.95 -3.06
C LEU A 20 8.12 -12.69 -2.30
N GLU A 21 8.47 -12.20 -1.11
CA GLU A 21 9.44 -12.79 -0.21
C GLU A 21 8.85 -12.92 1.20
N ASP A 22 9.50 -13.71 2.06
CA ASP A 22 9.11 -13.81 3.46
C ASP A 22 9.22 -12.45 4.16
N VAL A 23 8.15 -12.02 4.84
CA VAL A 23 8.16 -10.81 5.67
C VAL A 23 8.36 -11.21 7.12
N THR A 24 9.45 -10.73 7.70
CA THR A 24 9.91 -11.03 9.06
C THR A 24 10.06 -9.74 9.87
N GLU A 25 10.38 -9.87 11.15
CA GLU A 25 10.70 -8.71 11.99
C GLU A 25 12.03 -8.02 11.59
N PHE A 26 12.89 -8.70 10.84
CA PHE A 26 14.24 -8.24 10.55
C PHE A 26 14.36 -7.49 9.21
N ASN A 27 13.61 -7.91 8.19
CA ASN A 27 13.65 -7.29 6.85
C ASN A 27 12.67 -6.13 6.69
N GLY A 28 12.23 -5.57 7.82
CA GLY A 28 11.46 -4.34 7.90
C GLY A 28 9.97 -4.52 7.59
N ALA A 29 9.26 -5.44 8.23
CA ALA A 29 7.80 -5.55 8.09
C ALA A 29 7.07 -4.20 8.23
N LEU A 30 5.94 -4.05 7.52
CA LEU A 30 5.06 -2.90 7.75
C LEU A 30 4.56 -2.89 9.18
N MET A 31 4.58 -1.71 9.77
CA MET A 31 4.00 -1.42 11.07
C MET A 31 2.67 -0.71 10.83
N PHE A 32 1.65 -1.12 11.57
CA PHE A 32 0.33 -0.51 11.56
C PHE A 32 -0.06 -0.07 12.96
N ILE A 33 -0.85 1.00 13.02
CA ILE A 33 -1.59 1.36 14.23
C ILE A 33 -3.02 0.86 14.08
N PRO A 34 -3.42 -0.23 14.76
CA PRO A 34 -4.78 -0.76 14.70
C PRO A 34 -5.82 0.31 14.99
N ARG A 35 -6.99 0.19 14.34
CA ARG A 35 -8.15 1.10 14.48
C ARG A 35 -7.94 2.55 14.02
N SER A 36 -6.72 2.99 13.71
CA SER A 36 -6.44 4.38 13.28
C SER A 36 -7.25 4.85 12.07
N HIS A 37 -7.64 3.93 11.17
CA HIS A 37 -8.53 4.23 10.03
C HIS A 37 -9.89 4.80 10.41
N LYS A 38 -10.36 4.57 11.65
CA LYS A 38 -11.63 5.09 12.17
C LYS A 38 -11.59 6.59 12.42
N SER A 39 -10.40 7.18 12.52
CA SER A 39 -10.22 8.62 12.69
C SER A 39 -10.38 9.43 11.40
N GLY A 40 -10.69 8.77 10.28
CA GLY A 40 -10.89 9.43 8.99
C GLY A 40 -9.57 9.96 8.39
N VAL A 41 -9.65 11.08 7.68
CA VAL A 41 -8.48 11.76 7.13
C VAL A 41 -7.82 12.57 8.23
N ILE A 42 -6.60 12.19 8.60
CA ILE A 42 -5.80 12.88 9.60
C ILE A 42 -4.97 13.96 8.91
N GLU A 43 -4.83 15.13 9.55
CA GLU A 43 -3.92 16.19 9.10
C GLU A 43 -2.49 15.64 8.98
N ALA A 44 -1.81 15.96 7.88
CA ALA A 44 -0.51 15.40 7.56
C ALA A 44 0.37 16.49 6.93
N GLY A 45 1.64 16.51 7.32
CA GLY A 45 2.67 17.28 6.63
C GLY A 45 3.07 16.59 5.32
N HIS A 46 3.78 17.32 4.46
CA HIS A 46 4.33 16.78 3.23
C HIS A 46 5.87 16.82 3.31
N ASP A 47 6.48 15.65 3.51
CA ASP A 47 7.92 15.51 3.56
C ASP A 47 8.46 15.25 2.16
N THR A 48 9.22 16.20 1.63
CA THR A 48 9.88 16.12 0.34
C THR A 48 11.40 16.05 0.45
N LEU A 49 11.94 15.93 1.67
CA LEU A 49 13.36 16.11 1.96
C LEU A 49 14.02 14.88 2.58
N THR A 50 13.35 14.20 3.51
CA THR A 50 13.98 13.14 4.32
C THR A 50 13.64 11.73 3.84
N THR A 51 12.67 11.62 2.94
CA THR A 51 12.19 10.36 2.36
C THR A 51 12.74 10.17 0.94
N SER A 52 12.79 8.93 0.47
CA SER A 52 13.24 8.62 -0.90
C SER A 52 12.32 9.18 -1.99
N TYR A 53 11.10 9.59 -1.63
CA TYR A 53 10.14 10.29 -2.48
C TYR A 53 9.17 11.13 -1.61
N PRO A 54 8.53 12.17 -2.16
CA PRO A 54 7.54 12.97 -1.46
C PRO A 54 6.44 12.14 -0.80
N LEU A 55 6.27 12.29 0.51
CA LEU A 55 5.34 11.50 1.32
C LEU A 55 4.51 12.38 2.24
N TRP A 56 3.23 12.03 2.39
CA TRP A 56 2.39 12.58 3.44
C TRP A 56 2.73 11.91 4.78
N THR A 57 3.21 12.68 5.75
CA THR A 57 3.68 12.17 7.04
C THR A 57 2.86 12.75 8.19
N LEU A 58 2.66 11.95 9.23
CA LEU A 58 2.06 12.41 10.47
C LEU A 58 3.16 12.92 11.40
N ASP A 59 2.85 13.94 12.19
CA ASP A 59 3.74 14.40 13.25
C ASP A 59 3.86 13.36 14.38
N ARG A 60 4.90 13.52 15.20
CA ARG A 60 5.20 12.59 16.29
C ARG A 60 4.13 12.57 17.38
N GLU A 61 3.47 13.69 17.67
CA GLU A 61 2.44 13.77 18.69
C GLU A 61 1.22 12.94 18.28
N THR A 62 0.77 13.12 17.03
CA THR A 62 -0.32 12.36 16.42
C THR A 62 -0.02 10.86 16.40
N VAL A 63 1.19 10.46 15.98
CA VAL A 63 1.60 9.04 15.98
C VAL A 63 1.61 8.47 17.40
N THR A 64 2.15 9.20 18.38
CA THR A 64 2.21 8.78 19.78
C THR A 64 0.81 8.54 20.33
N ARG A 65 -0.09 9.52 20.17
CA ARG A 65 -1.47 9.41 20.64
C ARG A 65 -2.19 8.19 20.05
N LEU A 66 -2.10 8.00 18.73
CA LEU A 66 -2.77 6.87 18.06
C LEU A 66 -2.17 5.52 18.50
N ALA A 67 -0.85 5.45 18.71
CA ALA A 67 -0.19 4.24 19.19
C ALA A 67 -0.55 3.92 20.64
N ASP A 68 -0.69 4.92 21.51
CA ASP A 68 -1.15 4.73 22.90
C ASP A 68 -2.59 4.20 22.95
N GLU A 69 -3.47 4.66 22.05
CA GLU A 69 -4.88 4.21 21.94
C GLU A 69 -5.02 2.83 21.26
N GLY A 70 -4.19 2.55 20.25
CA GLY A 70 -4.36 1.44 19.31
C GLY A 70 -3.36 0.30 19.46
N GLY A 71 -2.22 0.56 20.11
CA GLY A 71 -1.02 -0.26 20.02
C GLY A 71 -0.37 -0.16 18.64
N MET A 72 0.65 -1.00 18.42
CA MET A 72 1.28 -1.20 17.13
C MET A 72 1.39 -2.68 16.82
N VAL A 73 1.24 -3.03 15.54
CA VAL A 73 1.41 -4.41 15.06
C VAL A 73 2.26 -4.43 13.80
N ALA A 74 3.07 -5.47 13.67
CA ALA A 74 3.85 -5.75 12.46
C ALA A 74 3.49 -7.15 11.93
N PRO A 75 2.50 -7.24 11.02
CA PRO A 75 2.13 -8.49 10.38
C PRO A 75 3.32 -9.09 9.63
N LYS A 76 3.54 -10.39 9.84
CA LYS A 76 4.58 -11.20 9.22
C LYS A 76 3.92 -12.32 8.43
N GLY A 77 4.61 -12.84 7.43
CA GLY A 77 4.05 -13.88 6.56
C GLY A 77 5.10 -14.46 5.63
N LYS A 78 4.79 -15.62 5.06
CA LYS A 78 5.63 -16.24 4.02
C LYS A 78 5.40 -15.58 2.66
N ALA A 79 6.33 -15.75 1.73
CA ALA A 79 6.08 -15.44 0.32
C ALA A 79 4.74 -16.05 -0.14
N GLY A 80 3.95 -15.29 -0.91
CA GLY A 80 2.58 -15.62 -1.29
C GLY A 80 1.50 -15.17 -0.29
N SER A 81 1.88 -14.69 0.90
CA SER A 81 0.90 -14.11 1.84
C SER A 81 0.34 -12.79 1.31
N VAL A 82 -0.93 -12.53 1.63
CA VAL A 82 -1.61 -11.28 1.25
C VAL A 82 -2.03 -10.52 2.50
N LEU A 83 -1.75 -9.22 2.52
CA LEU A 83 -2.20 -8.30 3.56
C LEU A 83 -3.12 -7.23 2.96
N LEU A 84 -4.34 -7.13 3.47
CA LEU A 84 -5.32 -6.12 3.06
C LEU A 84 -5.47 -5.07 4.14
N PHE A 85 -5.44 -3.80 3.75
CA PHE A 85 -5.63 -2.70 4.69
C PHE A 85 -6.30 -1.47 4.08
N HIS A 86 -7.03 -0.76 4.93
CA HIS A 86 -7.81 0.41 4.57
C HIS A 86 -6.92 1.63 4.23
N SER A 87 -7.35 2.48 3.31
CA SER A 87 -6.62 3.68 2.85
C SER A 87 -6.24 4.68 3.96
N ASN A 88 -7.06 4.78 5.01
CA ASN A 88 -6.79 5.62 6.19
C ASN A 88 -6.03 4.91 7.32
N LEU A 89 -5.68 3.62 7.18
CA LEU A 89 -4.93 2.94 8.25
C LEU A 89 -3.53 3.51 8.32
N VAL A 90 -3.13 4.07 9.46
CA VAL A 90 -1.78 4.61 9.66
C VAL A 90 -0.78 3.47 9.63
N HIS A 91 0.22 3.59 8.76
CA HIS A 91 1.24 2.60 8.54
C HIS A 91 2.56 3.23 8.16
N ALA A 92 3.65 2.50 8.40
CA ALA A 92 5.00 2.85 7.99
C ALA A 92 5.82 1.57 7.78
N SER A 93 6.94 1.67 7.09
CA SER A 93 7.96 0.62 7.10
C SER A 93 9.31 1.18 7.55
N PRO A 94 10.05 0.49 8.42
CA PRO A 94 11.42 0.86 8.74
C PRO A 94 12.35 0.55 7.55
N GLY A 95 13.56 1.10 7.58
CA GLY A 95 14.62 0.69 6.66
C GLY A 95 15.01 -0.77 6.88
N ASN A 96 15.38 -1.48 5.81
CA ASN A 96 15.87 -2.85 5.87
C ASN A 96 17.41 -2.86 5.95
N ILE A 97 17.96 -3.29 7.09
CA ILE A 97 19.41 -3.47 7.30
C ILE A 97 19.81 -4.95 7.31
N SER A 98 18.85 -5.85 7.12
CA SER A 98 19.09 -7.30 7.09
C SER A 98 19.67 -7.72 5.73
N PRO A 99 20.24 -8.93 5.62
CA PRO A 99 20.74 -9.45 4.34
C PRO A 99 19.64 -10.02 3.43
N TRP A 100 18.37 -10.04 3.87
CA TRP A 100 17.26 -10.58 3.09
C TRP A 100 16.43 -9.45 2.53
N ASP A 101 16.06 -9.60 1.27
CA ASP A 101 15.18 -8.65 0.60
C ASP A 101 13.78 -8.63 1.25
N ARG A 102 13.00 -7.60 0.88
CA ARG A 102 11.59 -7.50 1.21
C ARG A 102 10.81 -6.90 0.04
N THR A 103 10.62 -7.71 -0.99
CA THR A 103 9.84 -7.36 -2.18
C THR A 103 8.35 -7.57 -1.94
N ILE A 104 7.57 -6.50 -2.08
CA ILE A 104 6.11 -6.50 -1.91
C ILE A 104 5.49 -5.82 -3.13
N VAL A 105 4.51 -6.47 -3.75
CA VAL A 105 3.69 -5.87 -4.80
C VAL A 105 2.45 -5.26 -4.15
N TYR A 106 2.18 -3.99 -4.49
CA TYR A 106 1.00 -3.27 -3.99
C TYR A 106 -0.02 -3.04 -5.10
N LEU A 107 -1.28 -3.28 -4.75
CA LEU A 107 -2.44 -2.87 -5.53
C LEU A 107 -3.24 -1.89 -4.65
N SER A 108 -3.35 -0.64 -5.09
CA SER A 108 -4.21 0.37 -4.46
C SER A 108 -5.46 0.53 -5.30
N LEU A 109 -6.55 -0.12 -4.88
CA LEU A 109 -7.79 -0.18 -5.64
C LEU A 109 -8.82 0.77 -5.05
N CYS A 110 -9.68 1.32 -5.90
CA CYS A 110 -10.83 2.11 -5.48
C CYS A 110 -12.11 1.53 -6.07
N HIS A 111 -13.25 1.86 -5.46
CA HIS A 111 -14.54 1.55 -6.10
C HIS A 111 -14.72 2.40 -7.36
N VAL A 112 -15.28 1.81 -8.43
CA VAL A 112 -15.40 2.46 -9.75
C VAL A 112 -16.15 3.79 -9.68
N ASP A 113 -17.26 3.87 -8.94
CA ASP A 113 -18.00 5.13 -8.74
C ASP A 113 -17.35 6.12 -7.74
N ASN A 114 -16.18 5.78 -7.18
CA ASN A 114 -15.44 6.59 -6.22
C ASN A 114 -14.00 6.84 -6.71
N HIS A 115 -13.80 6.88 -8.03
CA HIS A 115 -12.49 7.11 -8.61
C HIS A 115 -11.94 8.52 -8.28
N ILE A 116 -10.66 8.69 -8.51
CA ILE A 116 -9.96 9.96 -8.34
C ILE A 116 -10.54 11.04 -9.26
N ARG A 117 -10.49 12.32 -8.84
CA ARG A 117 -11.04 13.46 -9.59
C ARG A 117 -9.97 14.47 -10.01
N GLN A 118 -8.74 14.31 -9.54
CA GLN A 118 -7.62 15.17 -9.83
C GLN A 118 -6.46 14.37 -10.41
N PHE A 119 -5.99 14.75 -11.60
CA PHE A 119 -4.96 14.03 -12.36
C PHE A 119 -3.63 14.80 -12.36
N LYS A 120 -3.10 15.10 -11.17
CA LYS A 120 -1.81 15.81 -11.02
C LYS A 120 -0.59 14.92 -11.21
N ARG A 121 -0.73 13.63 -10.94
CA ARG A 121 0.34 12.64 -11.02
C ARG A 121 0.29 11.96 -12.39
N ASP A 122 1.43 11.42 -12.82
CA ASP A 122 1.50 10.65 -14.06
C ASP A 122 0.53 9.48 -14.02
N GLU A 123 0.03 9.09 -15.19
CA GLU A 123 -0.98 8.04 -15.32
C GLU A 123 -0.50 6.67 -14.80
N TRP A 124 0.79 6.38 -14.93
CA TRP A 124 1.40 5.14 -14.40
C TRP A 124 1.51 5.13 -12.87
N ILE A 125 1.26 6.27 -12.20
CA ILE A 125 1.17 6.39 -10.74
C ILE A 125 -0.30 6.46 -10.29
N ALA A 126 -1.12 7.21 -11.03
CA ALA A 126 -2.53 7.46 -10.74
C ALA A 126 -3.36 7.19 -12.01
N HIS A 127 -3.80 5.93 -12.13
CA HIS A 127 -4.53 5.43 -13.29
C HIS A 127 -5.82 6.22 -13.54
N ARG A 128 -6.21 6.29 -14.82
CA ARG A 128 -7.37 7.04 -15.31
C ARG A 128 -8.44 6.15 -15.96
N ASP A 129 -8.14 4.86 -16.11
CA ASP A 129 -9.11 3.84 -16.47
C ASP A 129 -9.74 3.27 -15.20
N PHE A 130 -11.06 3.40 -15.11
CA PHE A 130 -11.86 2.92 -13.97
C PHE A 130 -12.85 1.83 -14.41
N THR A 131 -12.59 1.20 -15.56
CA THR A 131 -13.31 0.00 -15.98
C THR A 131 -13.18 -1.06 -14.88
N PRO A 132 -14.29 -1.71 -14.47
CA PRO A 132 -14.23 -2.78 -13.48
C PRO A 132 -13.22 -3.87 -13.89
N ILE A 133 -12.39 -4.30 -12.93
CA ILE A 133 -11.44 -5.39 -13.16
C ILE A 133 -12.21 -6.69 -13.29
N GLU A 134 -11.91 -7.45 -14.34
CA GLU A 134 -12.41 -8.81 -14.52
C GLU A 134 -11.41 -9.82 -13.94
N PRO A 135 -11.85 -10.75 -13.08
CA PRO A 135 -10.97 -11.81 -12.61
C PRO A 135 -10.58 -12.71 -13.78
N LEU A 136 -9.28 -12.98 -13.91
CA LEU A 136 -8.77 -14.01 -14.80
C LEU A 136 -8.92 -15.40 -14.16
N ALA A 137 -8.66 -16.45 -14.93
CA ALA A 137 -8.62 -17.82 -14.43
C ALA A 137 -7.56 -17.98 -13.31
N ASP A 138 -7.78 -18.93 -12.40
CA ASP A 138 -6.92 -19.17 -11.23
C ASP A 138 -5.45 -19.46 -11.59
N ASP A 139 -5.20 -20.01 -12.78
CA ASP A 139 -3.89 -20.37 -13.30
C ASP A 139 -3.28 -19.38 -14.29
N CYS A 140 -3.90 -18.19 -14.46
CA CYS A 140 -3.45 -17.18 -15.43
C CYS A 140 -1.96 -16.78 -15.28
N LEU A 141 -1.44 -16.73 -14.05
CA LEU A 141 -0.03 -16.42 -13.81
C LEU A 141 0.90 -17.60 -14.13
N LEU A 142 0.42 -18.84 -13.98
CA LEU A 142 1.18 -20.03 -14.38
C LEU A 142 1.24 -20.14 -15.90
N GLU A 143 0.14 -19.82 -16.59
CA GLU A 143 0.11 -19.71 -18.05
C GLU A 143 1.09 -18.64 -18.55
N LEU A 144 1.01 -17.43 -18.00
CA LEU A 144 1.92 -16.34 -18.36
C LEU A 144 3.40 -16.70 -18.14
N ALA A 145 3.73 -17.38 -17.04
CA ALA A 145 5.09 -17.83 -16.76
C ALA A 145 5.59 -18.86 -17.79
N ARG A 146 4.72 -19.80 -18.21
CA ARG A 146 5.04 -20.78 -19.26
C ARG A 146 5.29 -20.10 -20.60
N GLU A 147 4.44 -19.14 -20.98
CA GLU A 147 4.58 -18.38 -22.23
C GLU A 147 5.90 -17.59 -22.28
N ASN A 148 6.22 -16.88 -21.20
CA ASN A 148 7.46 -16.09 -21.12
C ASN A 148 8.72 -16.97 -21.16
N THR A 149 8.66 -18.17 -20.58
CA THR A 149 9.78 -19.13 -20.65
C THR A 149 9.98 -19.63 -22.08
N ALA A 150 8.89 -20.02 -22.75
CA ALA A 150 8.93 -20.48 -24.13
C ALA A 150 9.38 -19.39 -25.12
N ALA A 151 9.11 -18.12 -24.83
CA ALA A 151 9.54 -16.99 -25.66
C ALA A 151 11.03 -16.60 -25.45
N ALA A 152 11.64 -17.05 -24.36
CA ALA A 152 13.05 -16.79 -24.03
C ALA A 152 14.00 -17.89 -24.56
N GLU A 153 13.45 -19.01 -25.05
CA GLU A 153 14.15 -20.11 -25.74
C GLU A 153 14.15 -19.92 -27.27
#